data_AF-A0A1Y3TLC3-F1
#
_entry.id   AF-A0A1Y3TLC3-F1
#
_cell.length_a   1.000
_cell.length_b   1.000
_cell.length_c   1.000
_cell.angle_alpha   90.00
_cell.angle_beta   90.00
_cell.angle_gamma   90.00
#
_symmetry.space_group_name_H-M   'P 1'
#
loop_
_entity.id
_entity.type
_entity.pdbx_description
1 polymer ?
#
loop_
_entity_poly.entity_id
_entity_poly.type
_entity_poly.pdbx_seq_one_letter_code
_entity_poly.pdbx_strand_id
1 'polypeptide(L)'
;MSFVTKDMYFIIAIFPHEKCEICGDLHSPVLKESVQFHDLTELVLIMDKIMQDFNIPKYDKKNRSFVSDYKSINIPLEYQDLNSGNFERYLDKSLKFPMESKNIFTVKVMYRQHCTWQGQIVWIGQDKVRFFRSDLELIALIYSTYNEDYQ
;
A
#
# COMPACT_ATOMS: atom_id res chain seq x y z
N MET A 1 4.49 13.11 18.82
CA MET A 1 4.09 13.80 17.57
C MET A 1 2.86 13.12 16.99
N SER A 2 1.73 13.82 16.89
CA SER A 2 0.52 13.29 16.24
C SER A 2 0.59 13.62 14.74
N PHE A 3 0.96 12.64 13.91
CA PHE A 3 0.79 12.79 12.47
C PHE A 3 -0.71 12.91 12.16
N VAL A 4 -1.05 13.94 11.39
CA VAL A 4 -2.41 14.47 11.21
C VAL A 4 -3.22 13.69 10.15
N THR A 5 -2.67 12.64 9.55
CA THR A 5 -3.47 11.75 8.70
C THR A 5 -3.97 10.57 9.51
N LYS A 6 -5.29 10.47 9.67
CA LYS A 6 -5.94 9.25 10.18
C LYS A 6 -5.70 8.05 9.25
N ASP A 7 -5.37 8.34 8.00
CA ASP A 7 -5.29 7.39 6.89
C ASP A 7 -3.83 7.23 6.43
N MET A 8 -3.50 6.07 5.90
CA MET A 8 -2.20 5.80 5.25
C MET A 8 -2.37 5.73 3.74
N TYR A 9 -1.40 6.26 3.00
CA TYR A 9 -1.40 6.31 1.55
C TYR A 9 -0.25 5.49 0.98
N PHE A 10 -0.57 4.76 -0.09
CA PHE A 10 0.34 3.92 -0.84
C PHE A 10 0.11 4.15 -2.32
N ILE A 11 1.19 4.19 -3.09
CA ILE A 11 1.17 4.23 -4.55
C ILE A 11 1.84 2.95 -5.00
N ILE A 12 1.14 2.14 -5.77
CA ILE A 12 1.59 0.84 -6.25
C ILE A 12 1.71 0.95 -7.76
N ALA A 13 2.93 0.80 -8.28
CA ALA A 13 3.18 0.71 -9.71
C ALA A 13 3.41 -0.75 -10.05
N ILE A 14 2.60 -1.32 -10.95
CA ILE A 14 2.74 -2.70 -11.39
C ILE A 14 3.49 -2.72 -12.72
N PHE A 15 4.49 -3.58 -12.82
CA PHE A 15 5.24 -3.79 -14.05
C PHE A 15 4.77 -5.07 -14.74
N PRO A 16 4.54 -5.01 -16.07
CA PRO A 16 4.26 -6.21 -16.84
C PRO A 16 5.54 -7.06 -16.91
N HIS A 17 5.52 -8.23 -16.28
CA HIS A 17 6.63 -9.18 -16.32
C HIS A 17 6.22 -10.45 -17.07
N GLU A 18 7.12 -11.04 -17.85
CA GLU A 18 6.85 -12.21 -18.71
C GLU A 18 6.47 -13.47 -17.92
N LYS A 19 6.75 -13.51 -16.61
CA LYS A 19 6.28 -14.57 -15.71
C LYS A 19 4.99 -14.11 -15.04
N CYS A 20 4.04 -15.03 -14.90
CA CYS A 20 2.68 -14.93 -14.36
C CYS A 20 2.50 -14.31 -12.95
N GLU A 21 3.51 -13.63 -12.41
CA GLU A 21 3.54 -13.04 -11.08
C GLU A 21 3.48 -11.52 -11.19
N ILE A 22 2.54 -10.91 -10.46
CA ILE A 22 2.37 -9.46 -10.41
C ILE A 22 3.48 -8.87 -9.54
N CYS A 23 4.45 -8.22 -10.18
CA CYS A 23 5.54 -7.52 -9.51
C CYS A 23 5.45 -6.01 -9.76
N GLY A 24 6.12 -5.24 -8.91
CA GLY A 24 5.97 -3.80 -8.95
C GLY A 24 6.80 -3.07 -7.92
N ASP A 25 6.60 -1.76 -7.88
CA ASP A 25 7.16 -0.87 -6.87
C ASP A 25 6.04 -0.31 -6.00
N LEU A 26 6.24 -0.40 -4.69
CA LEU A 26 5.42 0.26 -3.68
C LEU A 26 6.12 1.54 -3.23
N HIS A 27 5.40 2.64 -3.32
CA HIS A 27 5.81 3.92 -2.78
C HIS A 27 4.83 4.38 -1.71
N SER A 28 5.33 5.07 -0.69
CA SER A 28 4.50 5.66 0.36
C SER A 28 5.13 6.99 0.80
N PRO A 29 4.33 7.99 1.21
CA PRO A 29 4.86 9.26 1.71
C PRO A 29 5.78 9.12 2.92
N VAL A 30 5.69 7.99 3.63
CA VAL A 30 6.51 7.70 4.81
C VAL A 30 7.83 7.02 4.48
N LEU A 31 7.95 6.46 3.27
CA LEU A 31 9.15 5.77 2.79
C LEU A 31 10.07 6.75 2.06
N LYS A 32 11.38 6.63 2.27
CA LYS A 32 12.39 7.47 1.61
C LYS A 32 12.53 7.13 0.13
N GLU A 33 12.49 5.83 -0.19
CA GLU A 33 12.59 5.28 -1.54
C GLU A 33 11.43 4.31 -1.80
N SER A 34 11.15 4.01 -3.07
CA SER A 34 10.20 2.96 -3.44
C SER A 34 10.77 1.58 -3.09
N VAL A 35 9.90 0.69 -2.64
CA VAL A 35 10.26 -0.68 -2.27
C VAL A 35 9.71 -1.60 -3.35
N GLN A 36 10.59 -2.39 -3.96
CA GLN A 36 10.20 -3.38 -4.94
C GLN A 36 9.52 -4.57 -4.26
N PHE A 37 8.45 -5.07 -4.87
CA PHE A 37 7.79 -6.32 -4.48
C PHE A 37 7.69 -7.26 -5.68
N HIS A 38 7.78 -8.57 -5.42
CA HIS A 38 7.78 -9.62 -6.44
C HIS A 38 6.42 -10.32 -6.56
N ASP A 39 5.57 -10.21 -5.53
CA ASP A 39 4.22 -10.76 -5.53
C ASP A 39 3.25 -9.95 -4.64
N LEU A 40 1.94 -10.22 -4.77
CA LEU A 40 0.91 -9.51 -4.00
C LEU A 40 0.96 -9.81 -2.49
N THR A 41 1.49 -10.96 -2.08
CA THR A 41 1.72 -11.30 -0.67
C THR A 41 2.83 -10.43 -0.10
N GLU A 42 3.97 -10.31 -0.80
CA GLU A 42 5.05 -9.41 -0.39
C GLU A 42 4.56 -7.96 -0.28
N LEU A 43 3.79 -7.49 -1.26
CA LEU A 43 3.13 -6.17 -1.21
C LEU A 43 2.33 -5.97 0.08
N VAL A 44 1.44 -6.91 0.40
CA VAL A 44 0.62 -6.84 1.62
C VAL A 44 1.49 -6.91 2.87
N LEU A 45 2.54 -7.74 2.90
CA LEU A 45 3.42 -7.81 4.06
C LEU A 45 4.20 -6.50 4.28
N ILE A 46 4.68 -5.86 3.21
CA ILE A 46 5.34 -4.54 3.28
C ILE A 46 4.36 -3.49 3.81
N MET A 47 3.17 -3.41 3.23
CA MET A 47 2.13 -2.47 3.66
C MET A 47 1.76 -2.68 5.14
N ASP A 48 1.65 -3.93 5.58
CA ASP A 48 1.34 -4.26 6.98
C ASP A 48 2.44 -3.75 7.92
N LYS A 49 3.71 -4.04 7.59
CA LYS A 49 4.88 -3.62 8.36
C LYS A 49 4.94 -2.11 8.51
N ILE A 50 4.78 -1.36 7.41
CA ILE A 50 4.79 0.11 7.44
C ILE A 50 3.68 0.64 8.36
N MET A 51 2.46 0.16 8.19
CA MET A 51 1.36 0.62 9.02
C MET A 51 1.49 0.18 10.50
N GLN A 52 2.17 -0.94 10.79
CA GLN A 52 2.51 -1.35 12.16
C GLN A 52 3.56 -0.41 12.78
N ASP A 53 4.62 -0.07 12.04
CA ASP A 53 5.71 0.79 12.49
C ASP A 53 5.22 2.22 12.80
N PHE A 54 4.31 2.77 11.99
CA PHE A 54 3.70 4.08 12.23
C PHE A 54 2.44 4.03 13.11
N ASN A 55 1.86 2.84 13.33
CA ASN A 55 0.57 2.63 14.01
C ASN A 55 -0.57 3.51 13.43
N ILE A 56 -0.60 3.65 12.10
CA ILE A 56 -1.58 4.44 11.35
C ILE A 56 -2.09 3.60 10.16
N PRO A 57 -3.41 3.45 9.97
CA PRO A 57 -4.48 3.82 10.90
C PRO A 57 -4.37 3.08 12.24
N LYS A 58 -4.90 3.66 13.32
CA LYS A 58 -4.84 3.02 14.64
C LYS A 58 -5.49 1.63 14.58
N TYR A 59 -4.76 0.62 15.00
CA TYR A 59 -5.26 -0.74 15.08
C TYR A 59 -6.31 -0.87 16.19
N ASP A 60 -7.50 -1.34 15.86
CA ASP A 60 -8.53 -1.64 16.87
C ASP A 60 -8.13 -2.94 17.60
N LYS A 61 -7.78 -2.82 18.89
CA LYS A 61 -7.14 -3.83 19.77
C LYS A 61 -7.99 -5.09 20.03
N LYS A 62 -8.41 -5.83 19.00
CA LYS A 62 -8.95 -7.19 19.14
C LYS A 62 -7.94 -8.19 18.62
N ASN A 63 -6.95 -8.48 19.47
CA ASN A 63 -6.01 -9.59 19.29
C ASN A 63 -6.80 -10.90 19.13
N ARG A 64 -6.92 -11.41 17.90
CA ARG A 64 -6.79 -12.85 17.71
C ARG A 64 -5.31 -13.10 17.45
N SER A 65 -4.56 -13.34 18.52
CA SER A 65 -3.17 -13.75 18.44
C SER A 65 -3.10 -15.20 17.95
N PHE A 66 -3.13 -15.38 16.63
CA PHE A 66 -2.24 -16.34 16.00
C PHE A 66 -0.99 -15.52 15.63
N VAL A 67 -0.11 -15.32 16.62
CA VAL A 67 1.26 -14.90 16.32
C VAL A 67 1.91 -16.12 15.71
N SER A 68 1.72 -16.25 14.41
CA SER A 68 2.45 -17.19 13.60
C SER A 68 3.69 -16.44 13.14
N ASP A 69 4.84 -16.88 13.63
CA ASP A 69 6.20 -16.33 13.48
C ASP A 69 6.70 -16.13 12.03
N TYR A 70 5.81 -16.14 11.02
CA TYR A 70 6.15 -15.98 9.60
C TYR A 70 6.10 -14.52 9.09
N LYS A 71 5.75 -13.53 9.91
CA LYS A 71 5.41 -12.16 9.43
C LYS A 71 6.44 -11.05 9.66
N SER A 72 7.68 -11.33 10.05
CA SER A 72 8.73 -10.33 9.98
C SER A 72 9.54 -10.52 8.70
N ILE A 73 9.08 -9.95 7.57
CA ILE A 73 10.02 -9.79 6.47
C ILE A 73 11.12 -8.82 6.94
N ASN A 74 12.36 -9.29 6.92
CA ASN A 74 13.55 -8.46 7.10
C ASN A 74 13.83 -7.63 5.84
N ILE A 75 12.86 -6.84 5.39
CA ILE A 75 13.13 -5.77 4.41
C ILE A 75 13.68 -4.57 5.18
N PRO A 76 14.88 -4.08 4.85
CA PRO A 76 15.36 -2.79 5.34
C PRO A 76 14.47 -1.70 4.75
N LEU A 77 13.55 -1.17 5.56
CA LEU A 77 12.70 -0.03 5.18
C LEU A 77 13.36 1.25 5.70
N GLU A 78 13.74 2.13 4.79
CA GLU A 78 14.20 3.48 5.15
C GLU A 78 13.01 4.44 5.20
N TYR A 79 12.76 4.99 6.39
CA TYR A 79 11.68 5.94 6.62
C TYR A 79 12.17 7.38 6.51
N GLN A 80 11.29 8.28 6.05
CA GLN A 80 11.57 9.71 6.02
C GLN A 80 11.40 10.33 7.41
N ASP A 81 12.18 11.38 7.69
CA ASP A 81 11.93 12.26 8.83
C ASP A 81 10.65 13.07 8.59
N LEU A 82 9.53 12.51 9.03
CA LEU A 82 8.23 13.13 8.87
C LEU A 82 8.07 14.25 9.91
N ASN A 83 7.75 15.45 9.44
CA ASN A 83 7.26 16.56 10.25
C ASN A 83 5.97 17.09 9.64
N SER A 84 5.09 17.70 10.45
CA SER A 84 3.76 18.15 10.00
C SER A 84 3.78 19.07 8.77
N GLY A 85 4.85 19.83 8.54
CA GLY A 85 5.02 20.70 7.36
C GLY A 85 5.59 20.00 6.12
N ASN A 86 6.25 18.84 6.27
CA ASN A 86 6.91 18.14 5.17
C ASN A 86 6.05 16.99 4.62
N PHE A 87 5.11 16.46 5.41
CA PHE A 87 4.27 15.33 5.00
C PHE A 87 3.43 15.65 3.76
N GLU A 88 2.77 16.81 3.70
CA GLU A 88 1.97 17.21 2.52
C GLU A 88 2.84 17.31 1.27
N ARG A 89 4.07 17.83 1.42
CA ARG A 89 5.05 17.90 0.34
C ARG A 89 5.47 16.51 -0.14
N TYR A 90 5.67 15.56 0.77
CA TYR A 90 5.98 14.18 0.41
C TYR A 90 4.79 13.46 -0.21
N LEU A 91 3.58 13.68 0.31
CA LEU A 91 2.36 13.13 -0.28
C LEU A 91 2.16 13.63 -1.71
N ASP A 92 2.28 14.94 -1.96
CA ASP A 92 2.21 15.51 -3.30
C ASP A 92 3.31 14.97 -4.22
N LYS A 93 4.53 14.80 -3.71
CA LYS A 93 5.64 14.19 -4.46
C LYS A 93 5.37 12.72 -4.79
N SER A 94 4.84 11.96 -3.84
CA SER A 94 4.51 10.55 -3.98
C SER A 94 3.38 10.31 -4.98
N LEU A 95 2.37 11.18 -5.01
CA LEU A 95 1.28 11.13 -5.98
C LEU A 95 1.74 11.50 -7.41
N LYS A 96 2.85 12.23 -7.55
CA LYS A 96 3.48 12.57 -8.83
C LYS A 96 4.44 11.48 -9.35
N PHE A 97 4.71 10.45 -8.56
CA PHE A 97 5.57 9.32 -8.89
C PHE A 97 4.67 8.09 -9.15
N PRO A 98 4.85 7.25 -10.19
CA PRO A 98 5.76 7.28 -11.35
C PRO A 98 5.02 7.55 -12.68
N MET A 99 5.63 8.30 -13.61
CA MET A 99 4.96 8.80 -14.82
C MET A 99 4.96 7.84 -16.02
N GLU A 100 5.50 6.62 -15.88
CA GLU A 100 5.83 5.75 -17.03
C GLU A 100 5.07 4.40 -17.06
N SER A 101 4.38 4.02 -15.98
CA SER A 101 3.63 2.76 -15.91
C SER A 101 2.14 2.98 -16.16
N LYS A 102 1.51 2.16 -17.01
CA LYS A 102 0.04 2.23 -17.23
C LYS A 102 -0.77 1.73 -16.02
N ASN A 103 -0.14 0.94 -15.14
CA ASN A 103 -0.82 0.21 -14.07
C ASN A 103 -0.46 0.78 -12.69
N ILE A 104 -0.88 2.02 -12.42
CA ILE A 104 -0.60 2.72 -11.16
C ILE A 104 -1.84 2.82 -10.29
N PHE A 105 -1.77 2.28 -9.08
CA PHE A 105 -2.84 2.26 -8.11
C PHE A 105 -2.49 3.13 -6.91
N THR A 106 -3.37 4.08 -6.57
CA THR A 106 -3.30 4.81 -5.31
C THR A 106 -4.22 4.12 -4.30
N VAL A 107 -3.64 3.55 -3.26
CA VAL A 107 -4.36 2.90 -2.15
C VAL A 107 -4.34 3.81 -0.95
N LYS A 108 -5.53 4.11 -0.43
CA LYS A 108 -5.72 4.85 0.81
C LYS A 108 -6.37 3.92 1.82
N VAL A 109 -5.61 3.54 2.84
CA VAL A 109 -6.08 2.72 3.97
C VAL A 109 -6.64 3.66 5.04
N MET A 110 -7.94 3.53 5.34
CA MET A 110 -8.66 4.39 6.28
C MET A 110 -8.86 3.72 7.63
N TYR A 111 -9.09 2.40 7.64
CA TYR A 111 -9.39 1.65 8.86
C TYR A 111 -8.63 0.33 8.93
N ARG A 112 -8.38 -0.09 10.18
CA ARG A 112 -7.76 -1.37 10.55
C ARG A 112 -8.63 -2.05 11.60
N GLN A 113 -9.75 -2.61 11.15
CA GLN A 113 -10.73 -3.27 11.99
C GLN A 113 -10.84 -4.76 11.64
N HIS A 114 -11.19 -5.59 12.63
CA HIS A 114 -11.39 -7.03 12.45
C HIS A 114 -10.19 -7.79 11.87
N CYS A 115 -8.97 -7.36 12.20
CA CYS A 115 -7.72 -7.94 11.69
C CYS A 115 -7.55 -7.84 10.17
N THR A 116 -8.23 -6.88 9.54
CA THR A 116 -8.12 -6.60 8.09
C THR A 116 -8.08 -5.09 7.87
N TRP A 117 -7.88 -4.67 6.61
CA TRP A 117 -7.82 -3.27 6.22
C TRP A 117 -9.04 -2.86 5.42
N GLN A 118 -9.45 -1.61 5.57
CA GLN A 118 -10.53 -1.01 4.80
C GLN A 118 -10.10 0.35 4.27
N GLY A 119 -10.54 0.66 3.06
CA GLY A 119 -10.15 1.88 2.40
C GLY A 119 -10.64 1.99 0.97
N GLN A 120 -9.92 2.77 0.18
CA GLN A 120 -10.20 2.93 -1.24
C GLN A 120 -8.93 2.72 -2.06
N ILE A 121 -9.11 2.19 -3.27
CA ILE A 121 -8.10 2.06 -4.30
C ILE A 121 -8.57 2.86 -5.52
N VAL A 122 -7.67 3.65 -6.08
CA VAL A 122 -7.91 4.45 -7.29
C VAL A 122 -6.90 4.01 -8.33
N TRP A 123 -7.38 3.60 -9.49
CA TRP A 123 -6.50 3.35 -10.63
C TRP A 123 -6.36 4.62 -11.46
N ILE A 124 -5.14 5.17 -11.53
CA ILE A 124 -4.86 6.45 -12.20
C ILE A 124 -5.16 6.37 -13.70
N GLY A 125 -4.93 5.21 -14.34
CA GLY A 125 -5.12 5.03 -15.78
C GLY A 125 -6.57 5.09 -16.25
N GLN A 126 -7.54 4.76 -15.39
CA GLN A 126 -8.98 4.72 -15.75
C GLN A 126 -9.86 5.62 -14.88
N ASP A 127 -9.28 6.40 -13.96
CA ASP A 127 -9.99 7.23 -12.98
C ASP A 127 -11.09 6.46 -12.21
N LYS A 128 -10.87 5.14 -12.02
CA LYS A 128 -11.81 4.26 -11.35
C LYS A 128 -11.49 4.21 -9.86
N VAL A 129 -12.40 4.77 -9.06
CA VAL A 129 -12.37 4.64 -7.59
C VAL A 129 -13.17 3.41 -7.16
N ARG A 130 -12.54 2.52 -6.39
CA ARG A 130 -13.18 1.38 -5.75
C ARG A 130 -12.89 1.38 -4.26
N PHE A 131 -13.87 0.94 -3.48
CA PHE A 131 -13.70 0.73 -2.04
C PHE A 131 -13.40 -0.74 -1.78
N PHE A 132 -12.51 -1.01 -0.83
CA PHE A 132 -12.23 -2.35 -0.34
C PHE A 132 -12.55 -2.43 1.16
N ARG A 133 -13.07 -3.58 1.57
CA ARG A 133 -13.49 -3.92 2.94
C ARG A 133 -12.58 -4.97 3.57
N SER A 134 -11.66 -5.55 2.78
CA SER A 134 -10.58 -6.37 3.29
C SER A 134 -9.27 -6.24 2.50
N ASP A 135 -8.18 -6.66 3.12
CA ASP A 135 -6.87 -6.86 2.47
C ASP A 135 -6.97 -7.85 1.30
N LEU A 136 -7.74 -8.94 1.43
CA LEU A 136 -7.99 -9.85 0.31
C LEU A 136 -8.81 -9.21 -0.82
N GLU A 137 -9.77 -8.33 -0.50
CA GLU A 137 -10.52 -7.60 -1.52
C GLU A 137 -9.61 -6.61 -2.26
N LEU A 138 -8.65 -5.98 -1.57
CA LEU A 138 -7.62 -5.16 -2.22
C LEU A 138 -6.80 -5.98 -3.23
N ILE A 139 -6.31 -7.17 -2.84
CA ILE A 139 -5.60 -8.09 -3.74
C ILE A 139 -6.47 -8.46 -4.94
N ALA A 140 -7.74 -8.82 -4.71
CA ALA A 140 -8.66 -9.21 -5.76
C ALA A 140 -8.94 -8.06 -6.74
N LEU A 141 -9.07 -6.82 -6.26
CA LEU A 141 -9.25 -5.63 -7.10
C LEU A 141 -8.01 -5.36 -7.97
N ILE A 142 -6.82 -5.47 -7.41
CA ILE A 142 -5.56 -5.33 -8.17
C ILE A 142 -5.47 -6.42 -9.24
N TYR A 143 -5.72 -7.68 -8.86
CA TYR A 143 -5.64 -8.83 -9.75
C TYR A 143 -6.68 -8.77 -10.89
N SER A 144 -7.93 -8.43 -10.58
CA SER A 144 -9.00 -8.28 -11.58
C SER A 144 -8.66 -7.17 -12.57
N THR A 145 -8.17 -6.03 -12.07
CA THR A 145 -7.82 -4.90 -12.93
C THR A 145 -6.64 -5.25 -13.83
N TYR A 146 -5.60 -5.89 -13.27
CA TYR A 146 -4.45 -6.35 -14.05
C TYR A 146 -4.85 -7.29 -15.18
N ASN A 147 -5.76 -8.25 -14.93
CA ASN A 147 -6.20 -9.19 -15.97
C ASN A 147 -7.15 -8.57 -17.00
N GLU A 148 -7.94 -7.56 -16.63
CA GLU A 148 -8.83 -6.84 -17.58
C GLU A 148 -8.04 -6.11 -18.68
N ASP A 149 -6.80 -5.64 -18.40
CA ASP A 149 -5.93 -5.01 -19.41
C ASP A 149 -5.33 -6.00 -20.43
N TYR A 150 -5.41 -7.31 -20.16
CA TYR A 150 -4.88 -8.38 -21.03
C TYR A 150 -5.96 -9.17 -21.80
N GLN A 151 -7.23 -8.72 -21.77
CA GLN A 151 -8.32 -9.27 -22.59
C GLN A 151 -8.62 -8.38 -23.81
#